data_AF-A0A208ZYZ5-F1
#
_entry.id   AF-A0A208ZYZ5-F1
#
_cell.length_a   1.000
_cell.length_b   1.000
_cell.length_c   1.000
_cell.angle_alpha   90.00
_cell.angle_beta   90.00
_cell.angle_gamma   90.00
#
_symmetry.space_group_name_H-M   'P 1'
#
loop_
_entity.id
_entity.type
_entity.pdbx_description
1 polymer ?
#
loop_
_entity_poly.entity_id
_entity_poly.type
_entity_poly.pdbx_seq_one_letter_code
_entity_poly.pdbx_strand_id
1 'polypeptide(L)'
;MQQWRKESGGMLNHDGAITAAYYTSEPRICFILKETHATANGIDIRTSIVDALSNPRSGWRTKSKVLPRIGRLAYGMLNEEQNFQQAKKNQFSDDVLKKIAWINILKTSGKRSTPPKKLESFVSQQRINIIRQLDILSPDILVCCGVYSVMKRHIFRDIIKLSSHLCFSDGRYIIDSFHPAYYGVTAENIYSRVMSANELIRRINAMKYDQGEFKCFCEELLDGRSENLNQLIVMATSIDYKHAQWFLGWLYENGKIVNQSSENAAFWFKKALSDQSAKEALILGV
;
A
#
# COMPACT_ATOMS: atom_id res chain seq x y z
N MET A 1 -3.08 4.23 22.03
CA MET A 1 -1.91 4.84 22.72
C MET A 1 -1.90 4.58 24.24
N GLN A 2 -2.93 4.96 25.02
CA GLN A 2 -2.95 4.73 26.48
C GLN A 2 -2.97 3.23 26.88
N GLN A 3 -3.67 2.38 26.11
CA GLN A 3 -3.70 0.93 26.36
C GLN A 3 -2.36 0.24 26.04
N TRP A 4 -1.72 0.59 24.92
CA TRP A 4 -0.34 0.15 24.61
C TRP A 4 0.65 0.51 25.71
N ARG A 5 0.53 1.71 26.30
CA ARG A 5 1.43 2.18 27.36
C ARG A 5 1.28 1.34 28.64
N LYS A 6 0.05 0.98 29.03
CA LYS A 6 -0.21 0.12 30.19
C LYS A 6 0.34 -1.30 30.01
N GLU A 7 0.15 -1.91 28.83
CA GLU A 7 0.55 -3.29 28.57
C GLU A 7 2.05 -3.49 28.34
N SER A 8 2.78 -2.41 27.97
CA SER A 8 4.23 -2.47 27.67
C SER A 8 5.12 -1.88 28.76
N GLY A 9 4.59 -1.65 29.97
CA GLY A 9 5.35 -1.03 31.07
C GLY A 9 5.92 0.35 30.73
N GLY A 10 5.28 1.08 29.79
CA GLY A 10 5.70 2.42 29.38
C GLY A 10 6.85 2.53 28.36
N MET A 11 7.57 1.45 28.02
CA MET A 11 8.74 1.51 27.11
C MET A 11 8.40 1.08 25.68
N LEU A 12 7.52 1.82 25.00
CA LEU A 12 7.14 1.56 23.62
C LEU A 12 8.04 2.29 22.63
N ASN A 13 8.42 1.62 21.55
CA ASN A 13 9.03 2.28 20.41
C ASN A 13 7.96 3.09 19.67
N HIS A 14 8.22 4.38 19.50
CA HIS A 14 7.37 5.31 18.77
C HIS A 14 7.65 5.20 17.26
N ASP A 15 6.57 5.16 16.49
CA ASP A 15 6.56 5.00 15.05
C ASP A 15 5.36 5.73 14.43
N GLY A 16 5.30 5.82 13.10
CA GLY A 16 4.29 6.55 12.34
C GLY A 16 4.87 7.38 11.21
N ALA A 17 4.19 8.47 10.85
CA ALA A 17 4.68 9.46 9.90
C ALA A 17 6.05 10.00 10.33
N ILE A 18 7.04 10.00 9.43
CA ILE A 18 8.40 10.47 9.75
C ILE A 18 8.40 11.97 10.06
N THR A 19 7.66 12.75 9.27
CA THR A 19 7.42 14.18 9.54
C THR A 19 5.97 14.55 9.22
N ALA A 20 5.57 15.78 9.57
CA ALA A 20 4.25 16.30 9.21
C ALA A 20 4.02 16.39 7.69
N ALA A 21 5.07 16.49 6.88
CA ALA A 21 4.98 16.55 5.41
C ALA A 21 4.33 15.30 4.79
N TYR A 22 4.33 14.16 5.52
CA TYR A 22 3.60 12.96 5.13
C TYR A 22 2.09 13.22 4.95
N TYR A 23 1.47 14.02 5.83
CA TYR A 23 0.01 14.20 5.79
C TYR A 23 -0.47 15.02 4.59
N THR A 24 0.44 15.73 3.93
CA THR A 24 0.19 16.51 2.72
C THR A 24 0.87 15.91 1.49
N SER A 25 1.50 14.73 1.60
CA SER A 25 2.13 14.07 0.46
C SER A 25 1.10 13.32 -0.37
N GLU A 26 1.32 13.25 -1.68
CA GLU A 26 0.53 12.41 -2.58
C GLU A 26 1.49 11.60 -3.47
N PRO A 27 1.44 10.26 -3.45
CA PRO A 27 0.67 9.41 -2.53
C PRO A 27 1.30 9.31 -1.13
N ARG A 28 0.47 9.03 -0.11
CA ARG A 28 0.92 8.69 1.26
C ARG A 28 1.32 7.23 1.34
N ILE A 29 2.63 6.98 1.49
CA ILE A 29 3.18 5.63 1.56
C ILE A 29 3.53 5.27 3.01
N CYS A 30 2.98 4.16 3.51
CA CYS A 30 3.32 3.60 4.82
C CYS A 30 4.04 2.26 4.66
N PHE A 31 5.24 2.13 5.22
CA PHE A 31 5.96 0.87 5.35
C PHE A 31 5.62 0.22 6.68
N ILE A 32 5.13 -1.03 6.65
CA ILE A 32 4.83 -1.80 7.85
C ILE A 32 5.84 -2.95 8.00
N LEU A 33 6.64 -2.86 9.05
CA LEU A 33 7.64 -3.84 9.43
C LEU A 33 7.20 -4.54 10.72
N LYS A 34 7.99 -5.53 11.12
CA LYS A 34 7.66 -6.38 12.26
C LYS A 34 8.07 -5.76 13.60
N GLU A 35 9.35 -5.45 13.78
CA GLU A 35 9.92 -4.91 15.03
C GLU A 35 11.30 -4.29 14.75
N THR A 36 11.82 -3.47 15.67
CA THR A 36 13.23 -3.03 15.61
C THR A 36 14.16 -4.11 16.13
N HIS A 37 15.33 -4.23 15.51
CA HIS A 37 16.36 -5.16 15.91
C HIS A 37 17.41 -4.48 16.78
N ALA A 38 17.67 -5.04 17.97
CA ALA A 38 18.79 -4.66 18.84
C ALA A 38 18.87 -3.15 19.20
N THR A 39 17.71 -2.52 19.42
CA THR A 39 17.59 -1.15 19.93
C THR A 39 17.13 -1.15 21.38
N ALA A 40 17.38 -0.06 22.11
CA ALA A 40 16.71 0.16 23.39
C ALA A 40 15.18 0.19 23.19
N ASN A 41 14.41 -0.15 24.23
CA ASN A 41 12.97 0.10 24.24
C ASN A 41 12.69 1.57 24.58
N GLY A 42 11.59 2.12 24.09
CA GLY A 42 11.23 3.53 24.34
C GLY A 42 11.87 4.51 23.35
N ILE A 43 12.45 4.04 22.26
CA ILE A 43 13.03 4.92 21.24
C ILE A 43 11.95 5.51 20.34
N ASP A 44 12.21 6.67 19.74
CA ASP A 44 11.43 7.17 18.62
C ASP A 44 12.17 6.88 17.32
N ILE A 45 11.58 5.99 16.51
CA ILE A 45 12.16 5.58 15.23
C ILE A 45 12.13 6.75 14.24
N ARG A 46 11.13 7.63 14.35
CA ARG A 46 10.95 8.77 13.43
C ARG A 46 12.10 9.75 13.59
N THR A 47 12.41 10.13 14.84
CA THR A 47 13.56 11.00 15.13
C THR A 47 14.87 10.31 14.74
N SER A 48 15.01 9.01 15.03
CA SER A 48 16.20 8.23 14.64
C SER A 48 16.44 8.24 13.12
N ILE A 49 15.36 8.19 12.31
CA ILE A 49 15.44 8.28 10.85
C ILE A 49 15.82 9.68 10.41
N VAL A 50 15.20 10.73 10.97
CA VAL A 50 15.52 12.13 10.67
C VAL A 50 17.00 12.43 11.00
N ASP A 51 17.48 12.01 12.17
CA ASP A 51 18.87 12.18 12.57
C ASP A 51 19.83 11.44 11.63
N ALA A 52 19.45 10.25 11.15
CA ALA A 52 20.24 9.50 10.20
C ALA A 52 20.40 10.25 8.87
N LEU A 53 19.38 10.98 8.41
CA LEU A 53 19.46 11.79 7.18
C LEU A 53 20.56 12.85 7.29
N SER A 54 20.64 13.53 8.44
CA SER A 54 21.66 14.55 8.71
C SER A 54 23.02 13.98 9.13
N ASN A 55 23.09 12.72 9.55
CA ASN A 55 24.33 12.08 10.02
C ASN A 55 24.71 10.83 9.19
N PRO A 56 25.61 10.97 8.20
CA PRO A 56 26.08 9.85 7.38
C PRO A 56 26.74 8.71 8.16
N ARG A 57 27.26 8.97 9.37
CA ARG A 57 27.90 7.95 10.22
C ARG A 57 26.90 7.18 11.10
N SER A 58 25.62 7.57 11.10
CA SER A 58 24.57 6.91 11.88
C SER A 58 24.55 5.39 11.65
N GLY A 59 24.40 4.62 12.73
CA GLY A 59 24.27 3.15 12.67
C GLY A 59 23.08 2.70 11.81
N TRP A 60 22.04 3.53 11.68
CA TRP A 60 20.91 3.28 10.79
C TRP A 60 21.30 3.32 9.31
N ARG A 61 22.37 4.05 8.95
CA ARG A 61 22.93 4.09 7.59
C ARG A 61 24.04 3.07 7.38
N THR A 62 24.92 2.94 8.37
CA THR A 62 26.19 2.21 8.23
C THR A 62 26.09 0.74 8.66
N LYS A 63 25.24 0.42 9.64
CA LYS A 63 25.13 -0.93 10.22
C LYS A 63 23.83 -1.65 9.85
N SER A 64 22.75 -0.90 9.59
CA SER A 64 21.45 -1.46 9.23
C SER A 64 21.28 -1.60 7.71
N LYS A 65 20.68 -2.71 7.28
CA LYS A 65 20.23 -2.91 5.89
C LYS A 65 18.83 -2.36 5.65
N VAL A 66 18.06 -2.07 6.70
CA VAL A 66 16.62 -1.80 6.58
C VAL A 66 16.36 -0.39 6.08
N LEU A 67 16.86 0.64 6.78
CA LEU A 67 16.65 2.03 6.37
C LEU A 67 17.15 2.33 4.94
N PRO A 68 18.37 1.93 4.53
CA PRO A 68 18.82 2.17 3.16
C PRO A 68 17.94 1.47 2.11
N ARG A 69 17.39 0.29 2.42
CA ARG A 69 16.52 -0.43 1.47
C ARG A 69 15.11 0.16 1.44
N ILE A 70 14.57 0.60 2.57
CA ILE A 70 13.28 1.31 2.62
C ILE A 70 13.38 2.65 1.89
N GLY A 71 14.43 3.42 2.13
CA GLY A 71 14.64 4.69 1.42
C GLY A 71 14.81 4.49 -0.09
N ARG A 72 15.44 3.39 -0.52
CA ARG A 72 15.48 3.01 -1.94
C ARG A 72 14.09 2.74 -2.49
N LEU A 73 13.29 1.93 -1.80
CA LEU A 73 11.91 1.62 -2.20
C LEU A 73 11.06 2.90 -2.26
N ALA A 74 11.14 3.75 -1.24
CA ALA A 74 10.43 5.02 -1.19
C ALA A 74 10.83 5.93 -2.36
N TYR A 75 12.13 6.03 -2.67
CA TYR A 75 12.62 6.83 -3.80
C TYR A 75 12.07 6.32 -5.12
N GLY A 76 12.13 5.00 -5.35
CA GLY A 76 11.56 4.37 -6.53
C GLY A 76 10.07 4.62 -6.69
N MET A 77 9.32 4.47 -5.60
CA MET A 77 7.88 4.66 -5.62
C MET A 77 7.49 6.11 -5.88
N LEU A 78 8.14 7.07 -5.22
CA LEU A 78 7.78 8.49 -5.37
C LEU A 78 8.29 9.13 -6.66
N ASN A 79 9.42 8.66 -7.22
CA ASN A 79 10.05 9.26 -8.40
C ASN A 79 9.96 8.41 -9.68
N GLU A 80 9.19 7.32 -9.68
CA GLU A 80 9.02 6.47 -10.88
C GLU A 80 10.32 5.81 -11.37
N GLU A 81 11.29 5.68 -10.47
CA GLU A 81 12.60 5.17 -10.84
C GLU A 81 12.56 3.64 -10.95
N GLN A 82 12.70 3.10 -12.16
CA GLN A 82 12.81 1.64 -12.36
C GLN A 82 14.24 1.14 -12.18
N ASN A 83 15.25 2.01 -12.34
CA ASN A 83 16.64 1.63 -12.22
C ASN A 83 17.07 1.47 -10.76
N PHE A 84 17.32 0.23 -10.36
CA PHE A 84 17.74 -0.12 -9.00
C PHE A 84 19.01 0.61 -8.54
N GLN A 85 19.99 0.80 -9.43
CA GLN A 85 21.24 1.48 -9.06
C GLN A 85 21.02 2.97 -8.86
N GLN A 86 20.17 3.60 -9.68
CA GLN A 86 19.82 5.01 -9.52
C GLN A 86 19.05 5.24 -8.21
N ALA A 87 18.07 4.39 -7.91
CA ALA A 87 17.38 4.45 -6.63
C ALA A 87 18.32 4.20 -5.44
N LYS A 88 19.31 3.31 -5.58
CA LYS A 88 20.32 3.05 -4.55
C LYS A 88 21.19 4.26 -4.25
N LYS A 89 21.56 5.05 -5.27
CA LYS A 89 22.30 6.32 -5.08
C LYS A 89 21.49 7.33 -4.28
N ASN A 90 20.17 7.36 -4.48
CA ASN A 90 19.26 8.32 -3.86
C ASN A 90 18.49 7.79 -2.65
N GLN A 91 18.88 6.63 -2.11
CA GLN A 91 18.15 5.95 -1.03
C GLN A 91 18.12 6.70 0.32
N PHE A 92 18.79 7.84 0.43
CA PHE A 92 18.77 8.72 1.60
C PHE A 92 18.28 10.14 1.24
N SER A 93 17.50 10.26 0.16
CA SER A 93 16.84 11.51 -0.20
C SER A 93 15.93 11.97 0.95
N ASP A 94 16.21 13.18 1.43
CA ASP A 94 15.50 13.79 2.55
C ASP A 94 14.05 14.12 2.17
N ASP A 95 13.86 14.63 0.96
CA ASP A 95 12.56 14.98 0.39
C ASP A 95 11.63 13.76 0.22
N VAL A 96 12.19 12.56 0.02
CA VAL A 96 11.44 11.30 -0.04
C VAL A 96 11.20 10.74 1.36
N LEU A 97 12.25 10.55 2.16
CA LEU A 97 12.15 9.85 3.44
C LEU A 97 11.32 10.62 4.48
N LYS A 98 11.27 11.95 4.41
CA LYS A 98 10.40 12.76 5.26
C LYS A 98 8.90 12.66 4.90
N LYS A 99 8.58 12.17 3.69
CA LYS A 99 7.20 12.03 3.17
C LYS A 99 6.62 10.62 3.30
N ILE A 100 7.26 9.73 4.05
CA ILE A 100 6.72 8.38 4.31
C ILE A 100 6.30 8.21 5.77
N ALA A 101 5.50 7.18 6.01
CA ALA A 101 5.28 6.64 7.34
C ALA A 101 6.00 5.29 7.49
N TRP A 102 6.47 5.04 8.71
CA TRP A 102 7.10 3.79 9.11
C TRP A 102 6.42 3.30 10.37
N ILE A 103 5.88 2.08 10.34
CA ILE A 103 5.33 1.45 11.54
C ILE A 103 5.93 0.06 11.75
N ASN A 104 6.15 -0.30 13.00
CA ASN A 104 6.39 -1.67 13.40
C ASN A 104 5.12 -2.23 14.03
N ILE A 105 4.74 -3.47 13.69
CA ILE A 105 3.60 -4.12 14.32
C ILE A 105 3.88 -4.30 15.82
N LEU A 106 5.02 -4.91 16.15
CA LEU A 106 5.46 -5.09 17.52
C LEU A 106 6.13 -3.79 17.99
N LYS A 107 5.63 -3.23 19.09
CA LYS A 107 6.03 -1.92 19.61
C LYS A 107 7.21 -1.98 20.58
N THR A 108 7.93 -3.10 20.63
CA THR A 108 9.12 -3.30 21.46
C THR A 108 10.25 -3.84 20.60
N SER A 109 11.48 -3.60 21.02
CA SER A 109 12.65 -4.17 20.37
C SER A 109 12.68 -5.69 20.52
N GLY A 110 13.14 -6.38 19.49
CA GLY A 110 13.22 -7.84 19.49
C GLY A 110 14.51 -8.40 18.92
N LYS A 111 14.49 -9.73 18.75
CA LYS A 111 15.59 -10.51 18.17
C LYS A 111 15.51 -10.50 16.63
N ARG A 112 16.49 -11.10 15.97
CA ARG A 112 16.53 -11.23 14.50
C ARG A 112 15.29 -11.91 13.91
N SER A 113 14.65 -12.80 14.66
CA SER A 113 13.40 -13.46 14.28
C SER A 113 12.40 -13.44 15.45
N THR A 114 11.11 -13.45 15.12
CA THR A 114 10.02 -13.60 16.09
C THR A 114 9.29 -14.89 15.74
N PRO A 115 8.92 -15.71 16.73
CA PRO A 115 8.06 -16.86 16.48
C PRO A 115 6.75 -16.40 15.81
N PRO A 116 6.29 -17.06 14.72
CA PRO A 116 5.06 -16.69 14.03
C PRO A 116 3.84 -16.61 14.96
N LYS A 117 3.71 -17.56 15.91
CA LYS A 117 2.63 -17.57 16.91
C LYS A 117 2.59 -16.33 17.80
N LYS A 118 3.76 -15.79 18.18
CA LYS A 118 3.85 -14.56 19.00
C LYS A 118 3.35 -13.35 18.20
N LEU A 119 3.77 -13.24 16.95
CA LEU A 119 3.31 -12.18 16.06
C LEU A 119 1.80 -12.28 15.82
N GLU A 120 1.30 -13.48 15.55
CA GLU A 120 -0.13 -13.75 15.34
C GLU A 120 -0.96 -13.34 16.56
N SER A 121 -0.57 -13.81 17.76
CA SER A 121 -1.27 -13.49 19.01
C SER A 121 -1.28 -11.99 19.27
N PHE A 122 -0.16 -11.30 19.04
CA PHE A 122 -0.10 -9.86 19.22
C PHE A 122 -1.02 -9.12 18.25
N VAL A 123 -0.99 -9.45 16.95
CA VAL A 123 -1.84 -8.78 15.95
C VAL A 123 -3.32 -9.02 16.26
N SER A 124 -3.69 -10.24 16.65
CA SER A 124 -5.07 -10.56 17.03
C SER A 124 -5.54 -9.73 18.24
N GLN A 125 -4.73 -9.66 19.31
CA GLN A 125 -5.05 -8.88 20.51
C GLN A 125 -5.06 -7.36 20.25
N GLN A 126 -4.14 -6.87 19.41
CA GLN A 126 -3.95 -5.45 19.15
C GLN A 126 -4.67 -4.95 17.89
N ARG A 127 -5.53 -5.78 17.30
CA ARG A 127 -6.25 -5.52 16.05
C ARG A 127 -6.83 -4.11 15.98
N ILE A 128 -7.59 -3.71 17.00
CA ILE A 128 -8.26 -2.39 17.05
C ILE A 128 -7.22 -1.25 17.07
N ASN A 129 -6.12 -1.41 17.80
CA ASN A 129 -5.09 -0.39 17.89
C ASN A 129 -4.28 -0.26 16.58
N ILE A 130 -4.02 -1.39 15.90
CA ILE A 130 -3.37 -1.40 14.59
C ILE A 130 -4.26 -0.71 13.55
N ILE A 131 -5.57 -1.05 13.51
CA ILE A 131 -6.54 -0.38 12.61
C ILE A 131 -6.58 1.12 12.89
N ARG A 132 -6.73 1.54 14.16
CA ARG A 132 -6.71 2.96 14.54
C ARG A 132 -5.43 3.68 14.11
N GLN A 133 -4.27 3.02 14.20
CA GLN A 133 -3.02 3.62 13.73
C GLN A 133 -3.01 3.81 12.21
N LEU A 134 -3.50 2.82 11.45
CA LEU A 134 -3.64 2.92 9.99
C LEU A 134 -4.65 3.99 9.59
N ASP A 135 -5.73 4.17 10.36
CA ASP A 135 -6.71 5.23 10.11
C ASP A 135 -6.13 6.62 10.36
N ILE A 136 -5.35 6.80 11.44
CA ILE A 136 -4.64 8.06 11.72
C ILE A 136 -3.64 8.38 10.61
N LEU A 137 -2.91 7.39 10.11
CA LEU A 137 -1.94 7.59 9.02
C LEU A 137 -2.63 7.78 7.67
N SER A 138 -3.80 7.19 7.47
CA SER A 138 -4.55 7.21 6.22
C SER A 138 -3.66 6.94 4.98
N PRO A 139 -2.85 5.87 4.95
CA PRO A 139 -1.97 5.62 3.81
C PRO A 139 -2.78 5.28 2.57
N ASP A 140 -2.39 5.81 1.42
CA ASP A 140 -2.96 5.42 0.12
C ASP A 140 -2.32 4.09 -0.34
N ILE A 141 -1.06 3.88 0.04
CA ILE A 141 -0.29 2.65 -0.24
C ILE A 141 0.36 2.12 1.05
N LEU A 142 0.08 0.86 1.39
CA LEU A 142 0.69 0.13 2.50
C LEU A 142 1.65 -0.94 1.97
N VAL A 143 2.95 -0.79 2.27
CA VAL A 143 3.97 -1.77 1.90
C VAL A 143 4.23 -2.71 3.06
N CYS A 144 3.70 -3.93 2.98
CA CYS A 144 3.87 -4.98 3.97
C CYS A 144 5.22 -5.66 3.84
N CYS A 145 6.17 -5.31 4.70
CA CYS A 145 7.54 -5.82 4.68
C CYS A 145 7.69 -7.12 5.49
N GLY A 146 7.24 -8.24 4.91
CA GLY A 146 7.33 -9.57 5.52
C GLY A 146 6.28 -9.84 6.59
N VAL A 147 5.19 -9.06 6.61
CA VAL A 147 4.08 -9.16 7.57
C VAL A 147 2.71 -9.30 6.90
N TYR A 148 2.66 -9.39 5.57
CA TYR A 148 1.41 -9.41 4.81
C TYR A 148 0.47 -10.53 5.26
N SER A 149 0.96 -11.75 5.44
CA SER A 149 0.09 -12.90 5.76
C SER A 149 -0.66 -12.75 7.08
N VAL A 150 -0.03 -12.19 8.12
CA VAL A 150 -0.70 -11.94 9.41
C VAL A 150 -1.65 -10.76 9.33
N MET A 151 -1.27 -9.70 8.62
CA MET A 151 -2.15 -8.54 8.40
C MET A 151 -3.39 -8.92 7.58
N LYS A 152 -3.23 -9.75 6.56
CA LYS A 152 -4.32 -10.30 5.74
C LYS A 152 -5.33 -11.10 6.55
N ARG A 153 -4.89 -11.88 7.54
CA ARG A 153 -5.79 -12.71 8.36
C ARG A 153 -6.60 -11.91 9.37
N HIS A 154 -6.01 -10.85 9.94
CA HIS A 154 -6.59 -10.18 11.12
C HIS A 154 -7.03 -8.74 10.87
N ILE A 155 -6.41 -8.04 9.94
CA ILE A 155 -6.60 -6.59 9.77
C ILE A 155 -7.44 -6.31 8.52
N PHE A 156 -6.96 -6.75 7.36
CA PHE A 156 -7.57 -6.41 6.07
C PHE A 156 -8.92 -7.09 5.85
N ARG A 157 -9.85 -6.37 5.20
CA ARG A 157 -11.20 -6.83 4.87
C ARG A 157 -11.49 -6.62 3.38
N ASP A 158 -12.47 -7.33 2.83
CA ASP A 158 -12.96 -7.14 1.46
C ASP A 158 -11.83 -7.07 0.41
N ILE A 159 -10.89 -8.02 0.52
CA ILE A 159 -9.63 -7.99 -0.21
C ILE A 159 -9.88 -8.29 -1.69
N ILE A 160 -9.56 -7.33 -2.55
CA ILE A 160 -9.57 -7.47 -4.00
C ILE A 160 -8.14 -7.73 -4.48
N LYS A 161 -7.88 -8.89 -5.08
CA LYS A 161 -6.55 -9.26 -5.57
C LYS A 161 -6.28 -8.59 -6.93
N LEU A 162 -5.19 -7.83 -7.03
CA LEU A 162 -4.79 -7.16 -8.28
C LEU A 162 -3.62 -7.86 -8.98
N SER A 163 -2.70 -8.48 -8.21
CA SER A 163 -1.63 -9.30 -8.74
C SER A 163 -1.20 -10.35 -7.72
N SER A 164 -0.10 -11.07 -7.97
CA SER A 164 0.50 -12.00 -7.01
C SER A 164 1.01 -11.31 -5.73
N HIS A 165 1.16 -9.98 -5.74
CA HIS A 165 1.79 -9.22 -4.67
C HIS A 165 1.17 -7.83 -4.43
N LEU A 166 0.01 -7.58 -5.03
CA LEU A 166 -0.78 -6.37 -4.85
C LEU A 166 -2.23 -6.77 -4.61
N CYS A 167 -2.84 -6.17 -3.58
CA CYS A 167 -4.28 -6.19 -3.40
C CYS A 167 -4.78 -4.81 -3.00
N PHE A 168 -6.10 -4.65 -3.03
CA PHE A 168 -6.80 -3.47 -2.55
C PHE A 168 -7.75 -3.87 -1.42
N SER A 169 -7.81 -3.05 -0.37
CA SER A 169 -8.65 -3.30 0.80
C SER A 169 -8.85 -1.99 1.55
N ASP A 170 -10.07 -1.75 2.03
CA ASP A 170 -10.42 -0.59 2.86
C ASP A 170 -9.94 0.76 2.28
N GLY A 171 -10.09 0.92 0.95
CA GLY A 171 -9.74 2.15 0.23
C GLY A 171 -8.23 2.33 -0.04
N ARG A 172 -7.41 1.30 0.15
CA ARG A 172 -5.95 1.40 0.12
C ARG A 172 -5.31 0.28 -0.70
N TYR A 173 -4.22 0.59 -1.39
CA TYR A 173 -3.39 -0.42 -2.03
C TYR A 173 -2.46 -1.07 -1.01
N ILE A 174 -2.31 -2.39 -1.09
CA ILE A 174 -1.47 -3.18 -0.18
C ILE A 174 -0.48 -3.99 -1.00
N ILE A 175 0.80 -3.70 -0.82
CA ILE A 175 1.90 -4.39 -1.47
C ILE A 175 2.45 -5.46 -0.52
N ASP A 176 2.37 -6.72 -0.92
CA ASP A 176 3.02 -7.84 -0.23
C ASP A 176 4.50 -7.90 -0.63
N SER A 177 5.38 -7.44 0.25
CA SER A 177 6.83 -7.41 0.01
C SER A 177 7.59 -8.28 1.02
N PHE A 178 8.81 -8.65 0.66
CA PHE A 178 9.71 -9.30 1.59
C PHE A 178 10.20 -8.30 2.63
N HIS A 179 10.60 -8.79 3.80
CA HIS A 179 11.30 -7.94 4.76
C HIS A 179 12.57 -7.36 4.11
N PRO A 180 12.89 -6.07 4.25
CA PRO A 180 14.03 -5.45 3.60
C PRO A 180 15.35 -6.14 3.90
N ALA A 181 15.53 -6.73 5.08
CA ALA A 181 16.73 -7.50 5.45
C ALA A 181 16.61 -9.02 5.21
N TYR A 182 15.61 -9.50 4.47
CA TYR A 182 15.50 -10.92 4.12
C TYR A 182 16.67 -11.34 3.22
N TYR A 183 17.21 -12.54 3.47
CA TYR A 183 18.40 -13.05 2.78
C TYR A 183 18.06 -13.98 1.63
N GLY A 184 16.84 -14.54 1.59
CA GLY A 184 16.41 -15.47 0.54
C GLY A 184 16.04 -14.82 -0.79
N VAL A 185 16.05 -13.48 -0.87
CA VAL A 185 15.75 -12.72 -2.08
C VAL A 185 16.71 -11.53 -2.17
N THR A 186 17.20 -11.23 -3.37
CA THR A 186 18.11 -10.10 -3.60
C THR A 186 17.39 -8.77 -3.35
N ALA A 187 18.13 -7.73 -2.96
CA ALA A 187 17.51 -6.42 -2.73
C ALA A 187 16.91 -5.83 -4.02
N GLU A 188 17.45 -6.21 -5.18
CA GLU A 188 16.95 -5.83 -6.50
C GLU A 188 15.64 -6.53 -6.85
N ASN A 189 15.50 -7.82 -6.53
CA ASN A 189 14.22 -8.52 -6.72
C ASN A 189 13.13 -7.99 -5.78
N ILE A 190 13.48 -7.63 -4.54
CA ILE A 190 12.54 -6.94 -3.63
C ILE A 190 12.12 -5.60 -4.23
N TYR A 191 13.07 -4.86 -4.80
CA TYR A 191 12.82 -3.57 -5.43
C TYR A 191 11.89 -3.70 -6.64
N SER A 192 12.24 -4.56 -7.59
CA SER A 192 11.45 -4.84 -8.80
C SER A 192 10.02 -5.26 -8.46
N ARG A 193 9.83 -6.14 -7.46
CA ARG A 193 8.50 -6.54 -6.97
C ARG A 193 7.66 -5.36 -6.48
N VAL A 194 8.25 -4.42 -5.76
CA VAL A 194 7.51 -3.24 -5.26
C VAL A 194 7.25 -2.27 -6.40
N MET A 195 8.22 -2.07 -7.31
CA MET A 195 8.04 -1.18 -8.46
C MET A 195 6.97 -1.69 -9.42
N SER A 196 6.90 -3.00 -9.70
CA SER A 196 5.86 -3.57 -10.56
C SER A 196 4.46 -3.42 -9.98
N ALA A 197 4.32 -3.57 -8.65
CA ALA A 197 3.05 -3.26 -7.99
C ALA A 197 2.72 -1.77 -8.09
N ASN A 198 3.71 -0.90 -7.91
CA ASN A 198 3.50 0.55 -7.92
C ASN A 198 3.18 1.09 -9.32
N GLU A 199 3.75 0.50 -10.37
CA GLU A 199 3.40 0.75 -11.76
C GLU A 199 1.93 0.39 -12.03
N LEU A 200 1.48 -0.78 -11.57
CA LEU A 200 0.08 -1.17 -11.69
C LEU A 200 -0.86 -0.23 -10.92
N ILE A 201 -0.49 0.20 -9.71
CA ILE A 201 -1.25 1.22 -8.94
C ILE A 201 -1.39 2.49 -9.77
N ARG A 202 -0.30 2.98 -10.36
CA ARG A 202 -0.32 4.20 -11.18
C ARG A 202 -1.20 4.04 -12.41
N ARG A 203 -1.08 2.93 -13.14
CA ARG A 203 -1.92 2.65 -14.31
C ARG A 203 -3.40 2.68 -13.94
N ILE A 204 -3.79 2.01 -12.85
CA ILE A 204 -5.17 2.02 -12.34
C ILE A 204 -5.65 3.44 -12.02
N ASN A 205 -4.80 4.25 -11.38
CA ASN A 205 -5.15 5.62 -11.01
C ASN A 205 -5.16 6.59 -12.21
N ALA A 206 -4.32 6.36 -13.21
CA ALA A 206 -4.21 7.20 -14.41
C ALA A 206 -5.43 7.08 -15.33
N MET A 207 -5.99 5.87 -15.46
CA MET A 207 -7.19 5.62 -16.30
C MET A 207 -8.39 6.49 -15.91
N LYS A 208 -8.45 6.96 -14.66
CA LYS A 208 -9.47 7.91 -14.21
C LYS A 208 -9.47 9.22 -15.00
N TYR A 209 -8.29 9.65 -15.46
CA TYR A 209 -8.09 10.92 -16.16
C TYR A 209 -7.87 10.73 -17.66
N ASP A 210 -7.57 9.51 -18.12
CA ASP A 210 -7.39 9.16 -19.53
C ASP A 210 -8.51 8.26 -20.04
N GLN A 211 -9.50 8.87 -20.72
CA GLN A 211 -10.64 8.14 -21.29
C GLN A 211 -10.24 7.19 -22.42
N GLY A 212 -9.16 7.50 -23.15
CA GLY A 212 -8.66 6.63 -24.21
C GLY A 212 -8.06 5.35 -23.63
N GLU A 213 -7.24 5.49 -22.58
CA GLU A 213 -6.69 4.34 -21.86
C GLU A 213 -7.80 3.50 -21.21
N PHE A 214 -8.77 4.15 -20.56
CA PHE A 214 -9.91 3.44 -19.96
C PHE A 214 -10.75 2.69 -21.01
N LYS A 215 -11.01 3.30 -22.17
CA LYS A 215 -11.72 2.63 -23.26
C LYS A 215 -10.97 1.39 -23.74
N CYS A 216 -9.66 1.51 -24.00
CA CYS A 216 -8.83 0.38 -24.41
C CYS A 216 -8.86 -0.75 -23.37
N PHE A 217 -8.77 -0.40 -22.08
CA PHE A 217 -8.91 -1.34 -20.98
C PHE A 217 -10.26 -2.08 -21.00
N CYS A 218 -11.37 -1.39 -21.26
CA CYS A 218 -12.70 -1.99 -21.34
C CYS A 218 -12.82 -2.99 -22.50
N GLU A 219 -12.26 -2.67 -23.66
CA GLU A 219 -12.21 -3.54 -24.84
C GLU A 219 -11.39 -4.81 -24.55
N GLU A 220 -10.18 -4.66 -24.00
CA GLU A 220 -9.33 -5.79 -23.60
C GLU A 220 -10.03 -6.74 -22.60
N LEU A 221 -10.80 -6.15 -21.68
CA LEU A 221 -11.55 -6.89 -20.67
C LEU A 221 -12.69 -7.70 -21.29
N LEU A 222 -13.43 -7.13 -22.25
CA LEU A 222 -14.54 -7.80 -22.96
C LEU A 222 -14.06 -8.93 -23.87
N ASP A 223 -12.90 -8.76 -24.50
CA ASP A 223 -12.32 -9.76 -25.41
C ASP A 223 -11.72 -10.97 -24.67
N GLY A 224 -11.76 -10.99 -23.33
CA GLY A 224 -11.24 -12.09 -22.51
C GLY A 224 -9.73 -12.20 -22.53
N ARG A 225 -9.02 -11.18 -23.02
CA ARG A 225 -7.55 -11.13 -23.07
C ARG A 225 -6.92 -10.75 -21.73
N SER A 226 -7.73 -10.51 -20.69
CA SER A 226 -7.25 -10.00 -19.40
C SER A 226 -8.08 -10.44 -18.18
N GLU A 227 -7.42 -10.68 -17.04
CA GLU A 227 -8.03 -10.96 -15.72
C GLU A 227 -8.43 -9.66 -14.95
N ASN A 228 -8.68 -8.57 -15.68
CA ASN A 228 -8.69 -7.21 -15.13
C ASN A 228 -9.99 -6.76 -14.46
N LEU A 229 -11.00 -7.63 -14.29
CA LEU A 229 -12.24 -7.26 -13.60
C LEU A 229 -11.97 -6.66 -12.21
N ASN A 230 -10.99 -7.19 -11.48
CA ASN A 230 -10.62 -6.66 -10.18
C ASN A 230 -10.04 -5.23 -10.24
N GLN A 231 -9.35 -4.87 -11.33
CA GLN A 231 -8.92 -3.48 -11.54
C GLN A 231 -10.13 -2.57 -11.74
N LEU A 232 -11.11 -3.01 -12.54
CA LEU A 232 -12.38 -2.27 -12.74
C LEU A 232 -13.15 -2.10 -11.43
N ILE A 233 -13.24 -3.15 -10.62
CA ILE A 233 -13.89 -3.08 -9.31
C ILE A 233 -13.18 -2.05 -8.43
N VAL A 234 -11.84 -2.08 -8.36
CA VAL A 234 -11.06 -1.08 -7.60
C VAL A 234 -11.33 0.33 -8.10
N MET A 235 -11.29 0.55 -9.41
CA MET A 235 -11.63 1.85 -10.02
C MET A 235 -13.03 2.32 -9.62
N ALA A 236 -14.03 1.44 -9.72
CA ALA A 236 -15.42 1.73 -9.36
C ALA A 236 -15.62 2.00 -7.85
N THR A 237 -14.70 1.54 -6.98
CA THR A 237 -14.75 1.91 -5.55
C THR A 237 -14.51 3.40 -5.33
N SER A 238 -13.70 4.04 -6.17
CA SER A 238 -13.44 5.49 -6.09
C SER A 238 -14.73 6.27 -6.28
N ILE A 239 -14.97 7.28 -5.44
CA ILE A 239 -16.22 8.05 -5.46
C ILE A 239 -16.42 8.84 -6.76
N ASP A 240 -15.32 9.24 -7.39
CA ASP A 240 -15.24 10.14 -8.54
C ASP A 240 -15.00 9.43 -9.87
N TYR A 241 -14.88 8.10 -9.89
CA TYR A 241 -14.68 7.35 -11.13
C TYR A 241 -16.00 6.84 -11.71
N LYS A 242 -16.79 7.77 -12.25
CA LYS A 242 -18.15 7.50 -12.74
C LYS A 242 -18.20 6.54 -13.94
N HIS A 243 -17.21 6.63 -14.84
CA HIS A 243 -17.07 5.75 -15.99
C HIS A 243 -16.88 4.28 -15.58
N ALA A 244 -15.99 4.00 -14.61
CA ALA A 244 -15.79 2.67 -14.06
C ALA A 244 -17.06 2.13 -13.36
N GLN A 245 -17.76 2.97 -12.60
CA GLN A 245 -19.02 2.60 -11.96
C GLN A 245 -20.09 2.25 -13.00
N TRP A 246 -20.25 3.09 -14.03
CA TRP A 246 -21.23 2.85 -15.08
C TRP A 246 -20.93 1.57 -15.87
N PHE A 247 -19.67 1.38 -16.29
CA PHE A 247 -19.27 0.19 -17.03
C PHE A 247 -19.47 -1.09 -16.21
N LEU A 248 -19.11 -1.08 -14.93
CA LEU A 248 -19.37 -2.22 -14.04
C LEU A 248 -20.87 -2.51 -13.90
N GLY A 249 -21.72 -1.47 -13.84
CA GLY A 249 -23.17 -1.63 -13.87
C GLY A 249 -23.67 -2.29 -15.15
N TRP A 250 -23.16 -1.86 -16.31
CA TRP A 250 -23.50 -2.45 -17.61
C TRP A 250 -23.09 -3.92 -17.73
N LEU A 251 -21.91 -4.30 -17.19
CA LEU A 251 -21.47 -5.70 -17.14
C LEU A 251 -22.46 -6.58 -16.36
N TYR A 252 -22.95 -6.10 -15.20
CA TYR A 252 -23.97 -6.80 -14.41
C TYR A 252 -25.34 -6.84 -15.08
N GLU A 253 -25.76 -5.76 -15.76
CA GLU A 253 -27.04 -5.72 -16.47
C GLU A 253 -27.09 -6.75 -17.61
N ASN A 254 -25.96 -6.92 -18.32
CA ASN A 254 -25.87 -7.76 -19.52
C ASN A 254 -25.27 -9.15 -19.26
N GLY A 255 -24.85 -9.45 -18.03
CA GLY A 255 -24.21 -10.73 -17.69
C GLY A 255 -22.89 -10.96 -18.44
N LYS A 256 -22.12 -9.89 -18.67
CA LYS A 256 -20.82 -9.94 -19.37
C LYS A 256 -19.72 -10.07 -18.33
N ILE A 257 -18.91 -11.14 -18.41
CA ILE A 257 -17.80 -11.48 -17.50
C ILE A 257 -18.26 -11.82 -16.06
N VAL A 258 -19.30 -11.16 -15.57
CA VAL A 258 -19.98 -11.41 -14.29
C VAL A 258 -21.38 -12.00 -14.54
N ASN A 259 -21.93 -12.67 -13.54
CA ASN A 259 -23.32 -13.13 -13.58
C ASN A 259 -24.28 -11.94 -13.65
N GLN A 260 -25.31 -12.07 -14.49
CA GLN A 260 -26.34 -11.04 -14.63
C GLN A 260 -27.01 -10.75 -13.28
N SER A 261 -27.15 -9.47 -12.93
CA SER A 261 -27.79 -9.04 -11.68
C SER A 261 -28.32 -7.60 -11.82
N SER A 262 -29.64 -7.46 -11.89
CA SER A 262 -30.31 -6.16 -11.93
C SER A 262 -30.07 -5.34 -10.66
N GLU A 263 -29.96 -6.00 -9.51
CA GLU A 263 -29.66 -5.36 -8.21
C GLU A 263 -28.26 -4.72 -8.21
N ASN A 264 -27.22 -5.48 -8.62
CA ASN A 264 -25.87 -4.93 -8.70
C ASN A 264 -25.75 -3.86 -9.78
N ALA A 265 -26.39 -4.04 -10.93
CA ALA A 265 -26.44 -3.04 -11.98
C ALA A 265 -27.03 -1.73 -11.46
N ALA A 266 -28.21 -1.79 -10.82
CA ALA A 266 -28.87 -0.62 -10.24
C ALA A 266 -28.01 0.05 -9.15
N PHE A 267 -27.32 -0.72 -8.31
CA PHE A 267 -26.38 -0.19 -7.32
C PHE A 267 -25.27 0.65 -7.97
N TRP A 268 -24.59 0.09 -8.98
CA TRP A 268 -23.47 0.77 -9.64
C TRP A 268 -23.92 1.96 -10.49
N PHE A 269 -25.03 1.83 -11.23
CA PHE A 269 -25.62 2.95 -11.95
C PHE A 269 -26.05 4.08 -11.01
N LYS A 270 -26.64 3.76 -9.85
CA LYS A 270 -26.99 4.76 -8.83
C LYS A 270 -25.75 5.49 -8.29
N LYS A 271 -24.63 4.78 -8.09
CA LYS A 271 -23.36 5.38 -7.66
C LYS A 271 -22.78 6.32 -8.73
N ALA A 272 -23.06 6.03 -10.01
CA ALA A 272 -22.59 6.80 -11.16
C ALA A 272 -23.33 8.16 -11.35
N LEU A 273 -24.49 8.39 -10.72
CA LEU A 273 -25.43 9.48 -11.07
C LEU A 273 -24.88 10.92 -10.90
N SER A 274 -24.53 11.54 -12.04
CA SER A 274 -24.90 12.90 -12.48
C SER A 274 -24.31 13.25 -13.86
N ASP A 275 -23.49 12.38 -14.44
CA ASP A 275 -22.75 12.69 -15.67
C ASP A 275 -23.32 11.95 -16.89
N GLN A 276 -23.88 12.71 -17.83
CA GLN A 276 -24.35 12.19 -19.12
C GLN A 276 -23.18 11.68 -19.99
N SER A 277 -21.98 12.26 -19.83
CA SER A 277 -20.78 11.84 -20.57
C SER A 277 -20.33 10.42 -20.20
N ALA A 278 -20.55 9.99 -18.96
CA ALA A 278 -20.23 8.64 -18.50
C ALA A 278 -21.07 7.56 -19.20
N LYS A 279 -22.29 7.91 -19.65
CA LYS A 279 -23.14 7.04 -20.48
C LYS A 279 -22.67 7.04 -21.94
N GLU A 280 -22.33 8.21 -22.47
CA GLU A 280 -21.96 8.40 -23.87
C GLU A 280 -20.60 7.78 -24.23
N ALA A 281 -19.65 7.77 -23.30
CA ALA A 281 -18.30 7.23 -23.51
C ALA A 281 -18.27 5.72 -23.85
N LEU A 282 -19.27 4.94 -23.41
CA LEU A 282 -19.38 3.53 -23.79
C LEU A 282 -20.34 3.27 -24.97
N ILE A 283 -21.40 4.08 -25.10
CA ILE A 283 -22.40 3.95 -26.17
C ILE A 283 -21.81 4.23 -27.57
N LEU A 284 -20.71 5.00 -27.66
CA LEU A 284 -20.05 5.35 -28.92
C LEU A 284 -18.93 4.40 -29.36
N GLY A 285 -18.74 3.23 -28.74
CA GLY A 285 -17.64 2.35 -29.13
C GLY A 285 -17.53 0.96 -28.51
N VAL A 286 -18.62 0.40 -27.98
CA VAL A 286 -18.79 -1.06 -27.80
C VAL A 286 -19.91 -1.54 -28.69
#